data_AF-A0A2X3W136-F1
#
_entry.id   AF-A0A2X3W136-F1
#
_cell.length_a   1.000
_cell.length_b   1.000
_cell.length_c   1.000
_cell.angle_alpha   90.00
_cell.angle_beta   90.00
_cell.angle_gamma   90.00
#
_symmetry.space_group_name_H-M   'P 1'
#
loop_
_entity.id
_entity.type
_entity.pdbx_description
1 polymer ?
#
loop_
_entity_poly.entity_id
_entity_poly.type
_entity_poly.pdbx_seq_one_letter_code
_entity_poly.pdbx_strand_id
1 'polypeptide(L)'
;MDNQTREELLDNLLYMYGSLSAIDNLNGQIADIEDYYQTEITKEKEDNKPLTLALVLGPLAGIIVFGYYEMVYLHDILGTGGIISKIAGIILSLVLSLFFAAVGALIVFVVTFLLLTLFRYGKKKQKERIARLENEWANHRRIAELQSAVTNLENEPYFLQMKAFIPQNFFNATDVAGIWELINDLRADNFKEAANLLRTQQHQMRTEQNQEQLIQNMQKIETQLEDMTEELRKSNDILLDVELNTRRTALLTAFLLMKPRK
;
A
#
# COMPACT_ATOMS: atom_id res chain seq x y z
N MET A 1 46.22 -22.63 0.71
CA MET A 1 45.00 -23.46 0.52
C MET A 1 45.36 -24.94 0.33
N ASP A 2 46.55 -25.40 0.73
CA ASP A 2 47.20 -26.54 0.06
C ASP A 2 47.30 -27.82 0.92
N ASN A 3 46.46 -28.00 1.94
CA ASN A 3 46.58 -29.18 2.83
C ASN A 3 45.31 -29.59 3.62
N GLN A 4 44.11 -29.25 3.16
CA GLN A 4 42.88 -29.88 3.68
C GLN A 4 42.48 -31.03 2.77
N THR A 5 42.13 -32.16 3.35
CA THR A 5 41.60 -33.28 2.57
C THR A 5 40.20 -32.91 2.05
N ARG A 6 39.78 -33.53 0.94
CA ARG A 6 38.43 -33.30 0.38
C ARG A 6 37.34 -33.61 1.41
N GLU A 7 37.53 -34.67 2.18
CA GLU A 7 36.60 -35.09 3.24
C GLU A 7 36.47 -34.03 4.32
N GLU A 8 37.61 -33.52 4.83
CA GLU A 8 37.61 -32.41 5.80
C GLU A 8 36.90 -31.17 5.26
N LEU A 9 37.11 -30.83 3.99
CA LEU A 9 36.45 -29.69 3.36
C LEU A 9 34.93 -29.89 3.27
N LEU A 10 34.48 -31.09 2.89
CA LEU A 10 33.04 -31.42 2.82
C LEU A 10 32.39 -31.39 4.21
N ASP A 11 33.05 -31.93 5.23
CA ASP A 11 32.54 -31.91 6.61
C ASP A 11 32.43 -30.47 7.14
N ASN A 12 33.47 -29.66 6.92
CA ASN A 12 33.49 -28.24 7.29
C ASN A 12 32.35 -27.47 6.60
N LEU A 13 32.14 -27.70 5.31
CA LEU A 13 31.08 -27.04 4.54
C LEU A 13 29.68 -27.51 4.97
N LEU A 14 29.50 -28.79 5.27
CA LEU A 14 28.23 -29.33 5.75
C LEU A 14 27.87 -28.76 7.12
N TYR A 15 28.84 -28.69 8.04
CA TYR A 15 28.66 -28.03 9.33
C TYR A 15 28.27 -26.55 9.16
N MET A 16 28.98 -25.84 8.28
CA MET A 16 28.71 -24.43 8.01
C MET A 16 27.34 -24.20 7.42
N TYR A 17 26.92 -25.06 6.48
CA TYR A 17 25.57 -25.03 5.94
C TYR A 17 24.51 -25.19 7.04
N GLY A 18 24.67 -26.20 7.91
CA GLY A 18 23.74 -26.45 9.01
C GLY A 18 23.64 -25.26 9.97
N SER A 19 24.78 -24.67 10.32
CA SER A 19 24.84 -23.51 11.22
C SER A 19 24.21 -22.26 10.60
N LEU A 20 24.53 -21.94 9.34
CA LEU A 20 23.96 -20.78 8.64
C LEU A 20 22.46 -20.95 8.40
N SER A 21 22.02 -22.16 8.01
CA SER A 21 20.59 -22.44 7.82
C SER A 21 19.81 -22.33 9.13
N ALA A 22 20.39 -22.77 10.25
CA ALA A 22 19.79 -22.59 11.57
C ALA A 22 19.69 -21.09 11.95
N ILE A 23 20.75 -20.30 11.72
CA ILE A 23 20.74 -18.86 11.96
C ILE A 23 19.67 -18.17 11.08
N ASP A 24 19.60 -18.48 9.79
CA ASP A 24 18.62 -17.91 8.86
C ASP A 24 17.18 -18.22 9.31
N ASN A 25 16.91 -19.46 9.75
CA ASN A 25 15.60 -19.86 10.27
C ASN A 25 15.23 -19.09 11.56
N LEU A 26 16.17 -19.00 12.51
CA LEU A 26 15.95 -18.26 13.76
C LEU A 26 15.71 -16.76 13.49
N ASN A 27 16.47 -16.16 12.58
CA ASN A 27 16.27 -14.78 12.16
C ASN A 27 14.93 -14.59 11.44
N GLY A 28 14.50 -15.54 10.62
CA GLY A 28 13.17 -15.55 10.01
C GLY A 28 12.05 -15.55 11.06
N GLN A 29 12.16 -16.40 12.08
CA GLN A 29 11.19 -16.41 13.19
C GLN A 29 11.17 -15.09 13.97
N ILE A 30 12.32 -14.45 14.17
CA ILE A 30 12.38 -13.11 14.79
C ILE A 30 11.64 -12.09 13.90
N ALA A 31 11.93 -12.07 12.60
CA ALA A 31 11.31 -11.16 11.64
C ALA A 31 9.79 -11.33 11.56
N ASP A 32 9.28 -12.57 11.61
CA ASP A 32 7.84 -12.84 11.60
C ASP A 32 7.14 -12.27 12.84
N ILE A 33 7.77 -12.39 14.01
CA ILE A 33 7.23 -11.80 15.26
C ILE A 33 7.27 -10.27 15.18
N GLU A 34 8.38 -9.70 14.70
CA GLU A 34 8.50 -8.25 14.52
C GLU A 34 7.45 -7.69 13.55
N ASP A 35 7.23 -8.36 12.41
CA ASP A 35 6.24 -7.98 11.41
C ASP A 35 4.81 -8.02 11.97
N TYR A 36 4.48 -9.05 12.76
CA TYR A 36 3.19 -9.13 13.46
C TYR A 36 2.92 -7.89 14.32
N TYR A 37 3.88 -7.51 15.17
CA TYR A 37 3.74 -6.35 16.05
C TYR A 37 3.69 -5.03 15.26
N GLN A 38 4.53 -4.87 14.25
CA GLN A 38 4.53 -3.66 13.41
C GLN A 38 3.22 -3.50 12.65
N THR A 39 2.68 -4.60 12.12
CA THR A 39 1.39 -4.64 11.43
C THR A 39 0.26 -4.24 12.38
N GLU A 40 0.21 -4.80 13.58
CA GLU A 40 -0.85 -4.51 14.54
C GLU A 40 -0.80 -3.05 15.04
N ILE A 41 0.41 -2.54 15.32
CA ILE A 41 0.62 -1.12 15.65
C ILE A 41 0.18 -0.20 14.51
N THR A 42 0.43 -0.60 13.26
CA THR A 42 0.05 0.19 12.07
C THR A 42 -1.46 0.22 11.88
N LYS A 43 -2.14 -0.93 12.00
CA LYS A 43 -3.62 -1.01 11.97
C LYS A 43 -4.24 -0.09 13.01
N GLU A 44 -3.74 -0.15 14.25
CA GLU A 44 -4.22 0.73 15.32
C GLU A 44 -4.08 2.20 14.94
N LYS A 45 -3.00 2.62 14.29
CA LYS A 45 -2.77 4.02 13.87
C LYS A 45 -3.72 4.47 12.75
N GLU A 46 -4.11 3.58 11.84
CA GLU A 46 -4.90 3.94 10.65
C GLU A 46 -6.40 4.10 10.92
N ASP A 47 -6.98 3.32 11.85
CA ASP A 47 -8.43 3.30 12.15
C ASP A 47 -9.03 4.66 12.60
N ASN A 48 -8.20 5.66 12.93
CA ASN A 48 -8.66 6.93 13.52
C ASN A 48 -8.71 8.13 12.53
N LYS A 49 -8.34 7.93 11.27
CA LYS A 49 -8.41 8.98 10.23
C LYS A 49 -9.84 9.45 9.90
N PRO A 50 -10.87 8.59 9.74
CA PRO A 50 -12.20 9.03 9.27
C PRO A 50 -13.01 9.78 10.33
N LEU A 51 -12.84 9.45 11.62
CA LEU A 51 -13.57 10.10 12.72
C LEU A 51 -13.19 11.58 12.88
N THR A 52 -11.94 11.93 12.55
CA THR A 52 -11.44 13.30 12.63
C THR A 52 -12.07 14.21 11.55
N LEU A 53 -12.35 13.67 10.35
CA LEU A 53 -12.97 14.42 9.24
C LEU A 53 -14.46 14.71 9.52
N ALA A 54 -15.20 13.71 10.00
CA ALA A 54 -16.63 13.85 10.32
C ALA A 54 -16.89 14.87 11.44
N LEU A 55 -15.98 14.96 12.42
CA LEU A 55 -16.08 15.87 13.55
C LEU A 55 -15.89 17.34 13.15
N VAL A 56 -15.19 17.61 12.05
CA VAL A 56 -14.99 18.97 11.50
C VAL A 56 -16.10 19.35 10.52
N LEU A 57 -16.54 18.41 9.67
CA LEU A 57 -17.51 18.71 8.60
C LEU A 57 -18.97 18.72 9.07
N GLY A 58 -19.34 17.89 10.04
CA GLY A 58 -20.71 17.78 10.54
C GLY A 58 -21.30 19.10 11.08
N PRO A 59 -20.59 19.82 11.97
CA PRO A 59 -21.05 21.12 12.48
C PRO A 59 -21.19 22.19 11.39
N LEU A 60 -20.29 22.22 10.41
CA LEU A 60 -20.31 23.18 9.30
C LEU A 60 -21.54 22.99 8.40
N ALA A 61 -21.90 21.75 8.08
CA ALA A 61 -23.09 21.44 7.30
C ALA A 61 -24.38 21.89 8.02
N GLY A 62 -24.46 21.72 9.35
CA GLY A 62 -25.60 22.13 10.15
C GLY A 62 -25.84 23.64 10.16
N ILE A 63 -24.77 24.45 10.22
CA ILE A 63 -24.86 25.92 10.19
C ILE A 63 -25.40 26.42 8.84
N ILE A 64 -24.96 25.81 7.74
CA ILE A 64 -25.38 26.21 6.38
C ILE A 64 -26.86 25.92 6.15
N VAL A 65 -27.35 24.75 6.56
CA VAL A 65 -28.76 24.37 6.40
C VAL A 65 -29.66 25.27 7.26
N PHE A 66 -29.25 25.57 8.50
CA PHE A 66 -30.03 26.44 9.38
C PHE A 66 -30.17 27.87 8.83
N GLY A 67 -29.08 28.45 8.31
CA GLY A 67 -29.11 29.79 7.69
C GLY A 67 -30.03 29.88 6.46
N TYR A 68 -30.17 28.78 5.70
CA TYR A 68 -31.08 28.71 4.56
C TYR A 68 -32.57 28.74 4.98
N TYR A 69 -32.93 28.02 6.05
CA TYR A 69 -34.31 27.97 6.55
C TYR A 69 -34.80 29.32 7.09
N GLU A 70 -33.94 30.09 7.78
CA GLU A 70 -34.32 31.42 8.26
C GLU A 70 -34.60 32.41 7.11
N MET A 71 -33.82 32.33 6.03
CA MET A 71 -34.00 33.18 4.84
C MET A 71 -35.34 32.92 4.13
N VAL A 72 -35.78 31.66 4.05
CA VAL A 72 -37.07 31.27 3.45
C VAL A 72 -38.24 31.75 4.32
N TYR A 73 -38.14 31.60 5.65
CA TYR A 73 -39.21 32.00 6.57
C TYR A 73 -39.46 33.53 6.59
N LEU A 74 -38.39 34.32 6.44
CA LEU A 74 -38.48 35.78 6.32
C LEU A 74 -39.18 36.24 5.04
N HIS A 75 -39.01 35.52 3.93
CA HIS A 75 -39.62 35.84 2.64
C HIS A 75 -41.16 35.74 2.69
N ASP A 76 -41.71 34.71 3.36
CA ASP A 76 -43.16 34.47 3.41
C ASP A 76 -43.92 35.48 4.29
N ILE A 77 -43.29 35.97 5.38
CA ILE A 77 -43.87 36.98 6.28
C ILE A 77 -44.03 38.35 5.57
N LEU A 78 -43.14 38.68 4.64
CA LEU A 78 -43.15 39.97 3.94
C LEU A 78 -44.26 40.08 2.87
N GLY A 79 -44.82 38.95 2.43
CA GLY A 79 -45.71 38.88 1.26
C GLY A 79 -47.18 39.26 1.46
N THR A 80 -47.77 39.18 2.67
CA THR A 80 -49.26 39.07 2.78
C THR A 80 -49.97 39.99 3.81
N GLY A 81 -49.28 40.87 4.55
CA GLY A 81 -49.91 41.70 5.62
C GLY A 81 -49.99 43.22 5.38
N GLY A 82 -50.84 43.92 6.16
CA GLY A 82 -50.85 45.39 6.29
C GLY A 82 -49.63 45.94 7.06
N ILE A 83 -49.42 47.26 7.05
CA ILE A 83 -48.17 47.90 7.54
C ILE A 83 -47.88 47.58 9.03
N ILE A 84 -48.90 47.65 9.90
CA ILE A 84 -48.74 47.38 11.34
C ILE A 84 -48.43 45.89 11.60
N SER A 85 -49.11 44.98 10.89
CA SER A 85 -48.83 43.53 10.98
C SER A 85 -47.44 43.18 10.44
N LYS A 86 -46.92 43.91 9.45
CA LYS A 86 -45.56 43.74 8.92
C LYS A 86 -44.50 44.12 9.95
N ILE A 87 -44.66 45.26 10.63
CA ILE A 87 -43.70 45.72 11.67
C ILE A 87 -43.72 44.75 12.86
N ALA A 88 -44.89 44.35 13.33
CA ALA A 88 -45.01 43.36 14.42
C ALA A 88 -44.42 42.00 14.03
N GLY A 89 -44.63 41.56 12.79
CA GLY A 89 -44.04 40.32 12.25
C GLY A 89 -42.51 40.36 12.20
N ILE A 90 -41.91 41.49 11.78
CA ILE A 90 -40.44 41.67 11.73
C ILE A 90 -39.82 41.63 13.13
N ILE A 91 -40.45 42.30 14.11
CA ILE A 91 -39.94 42.31 15.49
C ILE A 91 -40.01 40.90 16.09
N LEU A 92 -41.15 40.20 15.89
CA LEU A 92 -41.31 38.84 16.37
C LEU A 92 -40.31 37.88 15.69
N SER A 93 -40.10 38.01 14.38
CA SER A 93 -39.14 37.16 13.65
C SER A 93 -37.70 37.40 14.12
N LEU A 94 -37.31 38.65 14.40
CA LEU A 94 -35.98 38.96 14.94
C LEU A 94 -35.76 38.36 16.33
N VAL A 95 -36.78 38.41 17.19
CA VAL A 95 -36.70 37.83 18.54
C VAL A 95 -36.62 36.30 18.47
N LEU A 96 -37.43 35.66 17.63
CA LEU A 96 -37.37 34.21 17.42
C LEU A 96 -36.05 33.77 16.76
N SER A 97 -35.54 34.51 15.79
CA SER A 97 -34.23 34.24 15.16
C SER A 97 -33.10 34.32 16.18
N LEU A 98 -33.05 35.35 17.02
CA LEU A 98 -32.05 35.45 18.09
C LEU A 98 -32.17 34.29 19.11
N PHE A 99 -33.39 33.90 19.45
CA PHE A 99 -33.64 32.78 20.34
C PHE A 99 -33.18 31.45 19.73
N PHE A 100 -33.57 31.16 18.49
CA PHE A 100 -33.15 29.93 17.81
C PHE A 100 -31.66 29.93 17.46
N ALA A 101 -31.05 31.07 17.18
CA ALA A 101 -29.61 31.20 17.00
C ALA A 101 -28.86 30.87 18.30
N ALA A 102 -29.33 31.38 19.45
CA ALA A 102 -28.74 31.07 20.75
C ALA A 102 -28.92 29.59 21.13
N VAL A 103 -30.12 29.04 20.95
CA VAL A 103 -30.42 27.62 21.20
C VAL A 103 -29.64 26.71 20.25
N GLY A 104 -29.59 27.06 18.97
CA GLY A 104 -28.84 26.34 17.95
C GLY A 104 -27.34 26.33 18.24
N ALA A 105 -26.77 27.49 18.61
CA ALA A 105 -25.37 27.58 19.01
C ALA A 105 -25.06 26.71 20.24
N LEU A 106 -25.95 26.69 21.24
CA LEU A 106 -25.82 25.84 22.42
C LEU A 106 -25.85 24.35 22.06
N ILE A 107 -26.78 23.92 21.20
CA ILE A 107 -26.89 22.53 20.74
C ILE A 107 -25.62 22.12 19.98
N VAL A 108 -25.16 22.96 19.04
CA VAL A 108 -23.92 22.71 18.30
C VAL A 108 -22.73 22.61 19.25
N PHE A 109 -22.63 23.50 20.24
CA PHE A 109 -21.58 23.45 21.25
C PHE A 109 -21.60 22.15 22.06
N VAL A 110 -22.77 21.74 22.57
CA VAL A 110 -22.93 20.50 23.36
C VAL A 110 -22.59 19.27 22.51
N VAL A 111 -23.11 19.18 21.29
CA VAL A 111 -22.82 18.06 20.38
C VAL A 111 -21.34 18.01 20.03
N THR A 112 -20.73 19.15 19.70
CA THR A 112 -19.29 19.22 19.40
C THR A 112 -18.45 18.84 20.60
N PHE A 113 -18.80 19.30 21.80
CA PHE A 113 -18.11 18.96 23.04
C PHE A 113 -18.22 17.46 23.37
N LEU A 114 -19.40 16.86 23.19
CA LEU A 114 -19.63 15.43 23.42
C LEU A 114 -18.84 14.59 22.40
N LEU A 115 -18.84 14.99 21.13
CA LEU A 115 -18.02 14.34 20.09
C LEU A 115 -16.51 14.47 20.39
N LEU A 116 -16.04 15.65 20.80
CA LEU A 116 -14.64 15.87 21.18
C LEU A 116 -14.22 15.03 22.39
N THR A 117 -15.09 14.88 23.39
CA THR A 117 -14.80 14.07 24.58
C THR A 117 -14.73 12.58 24.25
N LEU A 118 -15.68 12.06 23.47
CA LEU A 118 -15.64 10.68 22.95
C LEU A 118 -14.39 10.43 22.10
N PHE A 119 -14.03 11.38 21.23
CA PHE A 119 -12.83 11.30 20.40
C PHE A 119 -11.54 11.25 21.23
N ARG A 120 -11.41 12.13 22.24
CA ARG A 120 -10.26 12.12 23.16
C ARG A 120 -10.17 10.81 23.94
N TYR A 121 -11.30 10.27 24.38
CA TYR A 121 -11.35 8.98 25.06
C TYR A 121 -10.89 7.83 24.15
N GLY A 122 -11.36 7.80 22.90
CA GLY A 122 -10.90 6.84 21.88
C GLY A 122 -9.40 6.92 21.62
N LYS A 123 -8.86 8.13 21.45
CA LYS A 123 -7.41 8.35 21.29
C LYS A 123 -6.58 7.89 22.49
N LYS A 124 -7.09 8.08 23.72
CA LYS A 124 -6.41 7.59 24.93
C LYS A 124 -6.35 6.06 24.93
N LYS A 125 -7.46 5.39 24.68
CA LYS A 125 -7.54 3.92 24.62
C LYS A 125 -6.63 3.34 23.53
N GLN A 126 -6.57 3.98 22.36
CA GLN A 126 -5.67 3.61 21.27
C GLN A 126 -4.20 3.76 21.67
N LYS A 127 -3.80 4.88 22.27
CA LYS A 127 -2.44 5.08 22.78
C LYS A 127 -2.05 4.02 23.80
N GLU A 128 -2.97 3.66 24.70
CA GLU A 128 -2.76 2.57 25.66
C GLU A 128 -2.61 1.20 24.97
N ARG A 129 -3.34 0.92 23.88
CA ARG A 129 -3.17 -0.32 23.10
C ARG A 129 -1.83 -0.37 22.39
N ILE A 130 -1.44 0.71 21.71
CA ILE A 130 -0.14 0.82 21.05
C ILE A 130 0.99 0.65 22.08
N ALA A 131 0.92 1.36 23.21
CA ALA A 131 1.92 1.24 24.27
C ALA A 131 1.99 -0.18 24.87
N ARG A 132 0.85 -0.89 24.97
CA ARG A 132 0.84 -2.31 25.36
C ARG A 132 1.53 -3.18 24.32
N LEU A 133 1.21 -3.03 23.04
CA LEU A 133 1.84 -3.78 21.95
C LEU A 133 3.35 -3.52 21.87
N GLU A 134 3.78 -2.27 22.01
CA GLU A 134 5.21 -1.90 22.07
C GLU A 134 5.90 -2.54 23.29
N ASN A 135 5.24 -2.58 24.44
CA ASN A 135 5.77 -3.21 25.64
C ASN A 135 5.82 -4.75 25.54
N GLU A 136 4.81 -5.36 24.91
CA GLU A 136 4.76 -6.80 24.64
C GLU A 136 5.82 -7.21 23.63
N TRP A 137 6.04 -6.41 22.59
CA TRP A 137 7.12 -6.60 21.63
C TRP A 137 8.49 -6.49 22.30
N ALA A 138 8.72 -5.42 23.08
CA ALA A 138 9.99 -5.20 23.77
C ALA A 138 10.31 -6.30 24.81
N ASN A 139 9.29 -6.88 25.44
CA ASN A 139 9.44 -7.96 26.42
C ASN A 139 9.12 -9.34 25.85
N HIS A 140 9.10 -9.48 24.53
CA HIS A 140 8.74 -10.74 23.91
C HIS A 140 9.86 -11.77 24.16
N ARG A 141 9.67 -12.60 25.19
CA ARG A 141 10.69 -13.58 25.65
C ARG A 141 11.23 -14.44 24.52
N ARG A 142 10.36 -14.80 23.57
CA ARG A 142 10.74 -15.62 22.42
C ARG A 142 11.77 -14.92 21.53
N ILE A 143 11.70 -13.60 21.33
CA ILE A 143 12.71 -12.85 20.56
C ILE A 143 14.06 -12.94 21.28
N ALA A 144 14.08 -12.72 22.60
CA ALA A 144 15.32 -12.83 23.38
C ALA A 144 15.91 -14.24 23.37
N GLU A 145 15.08 -15.28 23.46
CA GLU A 145 15.51 -16.69 23.33
C GLU A 145 16.11 -16.97 21.95
N LEU A 146 15.45 -16.54 20.88
CA LEU A 146 15.91 -16.73 19.50
C LEU A 146 17.22 -15.97 19.24
N GLN A 147 17.31 -14.71 19.69
CA GLN A 147 18.53 -13.90 19.58
C GLN A 147 19.68 -14.53 20.38
N SER A 148 19.41 -15.08 21.56
CA SER A 148 20.42 -15.82 22.32
C SER A 148 20.87 -17.08 21.58
N ALA A 149 19.96 -17.82 20.94
CA ALA A 149 20.30 -19.00 20.15
C ALA A 149 21.16 -18.64 18.93
N VAL A 150 20.83 -17.57 18.20
CA VAL A 150 21.67 -17.01 17.12
C VAL A 150 23.05 -16.64 17.66
N THR A 151 23.09 -15.87 18.75
CA THR A 151 24.34 -15.43 19.40
C THR A 151 25.20 -16.63 19.82
N ASN A 152 24.60 -17.70 20.33
CA ASN A 152 25.32 -18.90 20.74
C ASN A 152 25.94 -19.63 19.54
N LEU A 153 25.21 -19.76 18.43
CA LEU A 153 25.73 -20.34 17.18
C LEU A 153 26.86 -19.49 16.59
N GLU A 154 26.68 -18.17 16.55
CA GLU A 154 27.67 -17.25 15.99
C GLU A 154 28.96 -17.17 16.80
N ASN A 155 28.89 -17.42 18.11
CA ASN A 155 30.04 -17.42 19.01
C ASN A 155 30.64 -18.82 19.21
N GLU A 156 30.12 -19.86 18.56
CA GLU A 156 30.70 -21.19 18.65
C GLU A 156 32.13 -21.17 18.07
N PRO A 157 33.15 -21.68 18.80
CA PRO A 157 34.55 -21.58 18.38
C PRO A 157 34.80 -22.17 16.99
N TYR A 158 34.14 -23.27 16.66
CA TYR A 158 34.28 -23.93 15.37
C TYR A 158 33.60 -23.13 14.24
N PHE A 159 32.43 -22.54 14.50
CA PHE A 159 31.78 -21.61 13.57
C PHE A 159 32.66 -20.39 13.27
N LEU A 160 33.26 -19.77 14.29
CA LEU A 160 34.17 -18.64 14.13
C LEU A 160 35.41 -19.00 13.30
N GLN A 161 35.97 -20.20 13.54
CA GLN A 161 37.10 -20.71 12.76
C GLN A 161 36.72 -20.87 11.28
N MET A 162 35.57 -21.47 11.00
CA MET A 162 35.09 -21.69 9.63
C MET A 162 34.68 -20.39 8.93
N LYS A 163 34.13 -19.42 9.68
CA LYS A 163 33.85 -18.07 9.19
C LYS A 163 35.09 -17.33 8.71
N ALA A 164 36.25 -17.59 9.30
CA ALA A 164 37.51 -17.05 8.81
C ALA A 164 38.01 -17.74 7.53
N PHE A 165 37.58 -18.97 7.26
CA PHE A 165 37.98 -19.75 6.09
C PHE A 165 37.15 -19.41 4.84
N ILE A 166 35.83 -19.22 5.00
CA ILE A 166 34.92 -18.94 3.90
C ILE A 166 34.91 -17.43 3.59
N PRO A 167 35.20 -17.01 2.35
CA PRO A 167 35.09 -15.61 1.96
C PRO A 167 33.68 -15.06 2.20
N GLN A 168 33.56 -13.82 2.68
CA GLN A 168 32.28 -13.24 3.10
C GLN A 168 31.19 -13.29 2.01
N ASN A 169 31.57 -13.14 0.74
CA ASN A 169 30.63 -13.20 -0.38
C ASN A 169 29.96 -14.58 -0.55
N PHE A 170 30.54 -15.66 -0.02
CA PHE A 170 29.98 -17.00 -0.02
C PHE A 170 29.47 -17.44 1.37
N PHE A 171 29.48 -16.54 2.37
CA PHE A 171 29.08 -16.82 3.74
C PHE A 171 27.56 -16.72 3.93
N ASN A 172 26.82 -17.54 3.19
CA ASN A 172 25.37 -17.73 3.33
C ASN A 172 25.02 -19.20 3.06
N ALA A 173 23.91 -19.68 3.61
CA ALA A 173 23.55 -21.09 3.54
C ALA A 173 23.47 -21.62 2.09
N THR A 174 22.89 -20.84 1.19
CA THR A 174 22.71 -21.22 -0.23
C THR A 174 24.04 -21.39 -0.95
N ASP A 175 24.95 -20.43 -0.83
CA ASP A 175 26.26 -20.48 -1.50
C ASP A 175 27.13 -21.60 -0.91
N VAL A 176 27.09 -21.82 0.42
CA VAL A 176 27.82 -22.93 1.07
C VAL A 176 27.29 -24.28 0.60
N ALA A 177 25.97 -24.45 0.49
CA ALA A 177 25.36 -25.67 -0.03
C ALA A 177 25.76 -25.94 -1.48
N GLY A 178 25.71 -24.91 -2.34
CA GLY A 178 26.13 -25.04 -3.73
C GLY A 178 27.61 -25.40 -3.89
N ILE A 179 28.48 -24.83 -3.06
CA ILE A 179 29.91 -25.20 -3.04
C ILE A 179 30.09 -26.64 -2.57
N TRP A 180 29.38 -27.06 -1.52
CA TRP A 180 29.42 -28.43 -1.01
C TRP A 180 29.00 -29.43 -2.10
N GLU A 181 27.90 -29.16 -2.81
CA GLU A 181 27.39 -30.03 -3.89
C GLU A 181 28.42 -30.17 -5.03
N LEU A 182 29.02 -29.06 -5.47
CA LEU A 182 30.01 -29.08 -6.54
C LEU A 182 31.26 -29.91 -6.20
N ILE A 183 31.69 -29.88 -4.93
CA ILE A 183 32.83 -30.68 -4.47
C ILE A 183 32.43 -32.14 -4.25
N ASN A 184 31.25 -32.38 -3.70
CA ASN A 184 30.71 -33.71 -3.47
C ASN A 184 30.53 -34.49 -4.78
N ASP A 185 30.08 -33.79 -5.83
CA ASP A 185 29.86 -34.36 -7.16
C ASP A 185 31.13 -34.46 -8.00
N LEU A 186 32.30 -34.17 -7.43
CA LEU A 186 33.60 -34.18 -8.12
C LEU A 186 33.65 -33.22 -9.33
N ARG A 187 32.84 -32.16 -9.30
CA ARG A 187 32.85 -31.10 -10.33
C ARG A 187 33.88 -30.02 -10.02
N ALA A 188 34.43 -30.03 -8.81
CA ALA A 188 35.50 -29.17 -8.34
C ALA A 188 36.34 -29.90 -7.29
N ASP A 189 37.66 -29.72 -7.35
CA ASP A 189 38.58 -30.39 -6.43
C ASP A 189 38.84 -29.59 -5.15
N ASN A 190 38.53 -28.29 -5.17
CA ASN A 190 38.76 -27.39 -4.05
C ASN A 190 37.72 -26.26 -3.99
N PHE A 191 37.68 -25.59 -2.84
CA PHE A 191 36.74 -24.48 -2.59
C PHE A 191 36.80 -23.38 -3.65
N LYS A 192 38.00 -22.99 -4.11
CA LYS A 192 38.16 -21.89 -5.07
C LYS A 192 37.56 -22.24 -6.43
N GLU A 193 37.77 -23.47 -6.88
CA GLU A 193 37.20 -23.97 -8.13
C GLU A 193 35.67 -24.06 -8.04
N ALA A 194 35.15 -24.65 -6.96
CA ALA A 194 33.71 -24.73 -6.70
C ALA A 194 33.06 -23.35 -6.64
N ALA A 195 33.67 -22.41 -5.91
CA ALA A 195 33.20 -21.04 -5.79
C ALA A 195 33.15 -20.31 -7.15
N ASN A 196 34.17 -20.51 -8.00
CA ASN A 196 34.19 -19.96 -9.35
C ASN A 196 33.08 -20.57 -10.21
N LEU A 197 32.95 -21.90 -10.20
CA LEU A 197 31.95 -22.62 -10.98
C LEU A 197 30.53 -22.20 -10.59
N LEU A 198 30.27 -22.07 -9.27
CA LEU A 198 29.01 -21.59 -8.74
C LEU A 198 28.69 -20.17 -9.24
N ARG A 199 29.66 -19.25 -9.21
CA ARG A 199 29.44 -17.88 -9.71
C ARG A 199 29.16 -17.83 -11.21
N THR A 200 29.84 -18.68 -11.98
CA THR A 200 29.56 -18.82 -13.41
C THR A 200 28.13 -19.31 -13.64
N GLN A 201 27.68 -20.34 -12.91
CA GLN A 201 26.30 -20.84 -13.00
C GLN A 201 25.28 -19.79 -12.59
N GLN A 202 25.50 -19.09 -11.47
CA GLN A 202 24.62 -17.99 -11.04
C GLN A 202 24.57 -16.83 -12.05
N HIS A 203 25.68 -16.54 -12.73
CA HIS A 203 25.69 -15.55 -13.80
C HIS A 203 24.91 -16.01 -15.03
N GLN A 204 25.05 -17.28 -15.43
CA GLN A 204 24.29 -17.88 -16.53
C GLN A 204 22.79 -17.85 -16.23
N MET A 205 22.36 -18.34 -15.06
CA MET A 205 20.94 -18.33 -14.66
C MET A 205 20.35 -16.92 -14.68
N ARG A 206 21.06 -15.90 -14.16
CA ARG A 206 20.59 -14.50 -14.22
C ARG A 206 20.47 -13.99 -15.64
N THR A 207 21.37 -14.40 -16.52
CA THR A 207 21.35 -13.99 -17.93
C THR A 207 20.16 -14.63 -18.65
N GLU A 208 19.91 -15.91 -18.41
CA GLU A 208 18.76 -16.65 -18.94
C GLU A 208 17.43 -16.04 -18.46
N GLN A 209 17.28 -15.79 -17.16
CA GLN A 209 16.09 -15.14 -16.60
C GLN A 209 15.85 -13.75 -17.19
N ASN A 210 16.91 -12.95 -17.36
CA ASN A 210 16.79 -11.63 -17.99
C ASN A 210 16.36 -11.74 -19.46
N GLN A 211 16.87 -12.74 -20.19
CA GLN A 211 16.46 -13.01 -21.57
C GLN A 211 15.00 -13.44 -21.64
N GLU A 212 14.54 -14.32 -20.75
CA GLU A 212 13.13 -14.73 -20.67
C GLU A 212 12.21 -13.54 -20.39
N GLN A 213 12.57 -12.66 -19.46
CA GLN A 213 11.79 -11.44 -19.18
C GLN A 213 11.77 -10.49 -20.38
N LEU A 214 12.89 -10.33 -21.09
CA LEU A 214 12.95 -9.54 -22.32
C LEU A 214 12.01 -10.12 -23.39
N ILE A 215 12.00 -11.44 -23.58
CA ILE A 215 11.11 -12.12 -24.52
C ILE A 215 9.64 -11.88 -24.13
N GLN A 216 9.29 -12.06 -22.85
CA GLN A 216 7.92 -11.80 -22.38
C GLN A 216 7.49 -10.35 -22.57
N ASN A 217 8.40 -9.40 -22.34
CA ASN A 217 8.12 -7.98 -22.57
C ASN A 217 7.98 -7.67 -24.06
N MET A 218 8.79 -8.28 -24.94
CA MET A 218 8.62 -8.16 -26.39
C MET A 218 7.28 -8.71 -26.86
N GLN A 219 6.86 -9.88 -26.37
CA GLN A 219 5.55 -10.46 -26.69
C GLN A 219 4.39 -9.56 -26.26
N LYS A 220 4.49 -8.94 -25.07
CA LYS A 220 3.48 -7.96 -24.61
C LYS A 220 3.44 -6.73 -25.50
N ILE A 221 4.59 -6.21 -25.92
CA ILE A 221 4.67 -5.06 -26.84
C ILE A 221 4.07 -5.43 -28.20
N GLU A 222 4.39 -6.62 -28.73
CA GLU A 222 3.84 -7.11 -29.99
C GLU A 222 2.31 -7.21 -29.92
N THR A 223 1.78 -7.80 -28.84
CA THR A 223 0.33 -7.87 -28.61
C THR A 223 -0.31 -6.47 -28.53
N GLN A 224 0.33 -5.53 -27.81
CA GLN A 224 -0.16 -4.15 -27.72
C GLN A 224 -0.14 -3.43 -29.07
N LEU A 225 0.88 -3.67 -29.90
CA LEU A 225 0.96 -3.11 -31.24
C LEU A 225 -0.14 -3.67 -32.14
N GLU A 226 -0.39 -4.99 -32.08
CA GLU A 226 -1.50 -5.62 -32.80
C GLU A 226 -2.85 -5.02 -32.39
N ASP A 227 -3.12 -4.91 -31.09
CA ASP A 227 -4.34 -4.29 -30.57
C ASP A 227 -4.48 -2.83 -31.04
N MET A 228 -3.41 -2.03 -30.97
CA MET A 228 -3.40 -0.66 -31.46
C MET A 228 -3.67 -0.58 -32.97
N THR A 229 -3.09 -1.49 -33.77
CA THR A 229 -3.35 -1.51 -35.21
C THR A 229 -4.80 -1.88 -35.54
N GLU A 230 -5.40 -2.79 -34.77
CA GLU A 230 -6.79 -3.17 -34.92
C GLU A 230 -7.75 -2.04 -34.47
N GLU A 231 -7.42 -1.32 -33.40
CA GLU A 231 -8.15 -0.12 -32.99
C GLU A 231 -8.07 0.98 -34.07
N LEU A 232 -6.89 1.22 -34.64
CA LEU A 232 -6.72 2.17 -35.75
C LEU A 232 -7.55 1.77 -36.97
N ARG A 233 -7.58 0.47 -37.30
CA ARG A 233 -8.42 -0.06 -38.39
C ARG A 233 -9.89 0.21 -38.16
N LYS A 234 -10.41 -0.12 -36.96
CA LYS A 234 -11.81 0.13 -36.58
C LYS A 234 -12.15 1.62 -36.60
N SER A 235 -11.26 2.47 -36.10
CA SER A 235 -11.43 3.93 -36.11
C SER A 235 -11.52 4.47 -37.54
N ASN A 236 -10.67 3.97 -38.44
CA ASN A 236 -10.70 4.36 -39.85
C ASN A 236 -11.99 3.92 -40.56
N ASP A 237 -12.49 2.72 -40.27
CA ASP A 237 -13.76 2.22 -40.81
C ASP A 237 -14.96 3.09 -40.35
N ILE A 238 -14.96 3.54 -39.08
CA ILE A 238 -15.97 4.46 -38.55
C ILE A 238 -15.92 5.83 -39.25
N LEU A 239 -14.71 6.38 -39.47
CA LEU A 239 -14.55 7.65 -40.17
C LEU A 239 -15.11 7.60 -41.59
N LEU A 240 -14.87 6.50 -42.32
CA LEU A 240 -15.41 6.28 -43.65
C LEU A 240 -16.95 6.22 -43.65
N ASP A 241 -17.56 5.55 -42.68
CA ASP A 241 -19.03 5.48 -42.56
C ASP A 241 -19.65 6.84 -42.23
N VAL A 242 -19.02 7.62 -41.32
CA VAL A 242 -19.44 8.99 -41.00
C VAL A 242 -19.36 9.89 -42.22
N GLU A 243 -18.30 9.81 -43.01
CA GLU A 243 -18.15 10.62 -44.23
C GLU A 243 -19.24 10.27 -45.27
N LEU A 244 -19.49 8.97 -45.48
CA LEU A 244 -20.53 8.49 -46.39
C LEU A 244 -21.93 8.96 -45.95
N ASN A 245 -22.24 8.87 -44.66
CA ASN A 245 -23.53 9.33 -44.12
C ASN A 245 -23.69 10.85 -44.20
N THR A 246 -22.61 11.60 -43.98
CA THR A 246 -22.60 13.07 -44.13
C THR A 246 -22.88 13.46 -45.58
N ARG A 247 -22.22 12.81 -46.55
CA ARG A 247 -22.46 13.03 -47.99
C ARG A 247 -23.90 12.68 -48.39
N ARG A 248 -24.45 11.56 -47.90
CA ARG A 248 -25.85 11.18 -48.14
C ARG A 248 -26.81 12.24 -47.61
N THR A 249 -26.58 12.74 -46.40
CA THR A 249 -27.42 13.77 -45.77
C THR A 249 -27.36 15.10 -46.54
N ALA A 250 -26.17 15.50 -46.99
CA ALA A 250 -25.99 16.70 -47.81
C ALA A 250 -26.72 16.58 -49.16
N LEU A 251 -26.64 15.43 -49.83
CA LEU A 251 -27.37 15.17 -51.08
C LEU A 251 -28.89 15.19 -50.87
N LEU A 252 -29.39 14.57 -49.81
CA LEU A 252 -30.82 14.61 -49.46
C LEU A 252 -31.29 16.04 -49.19
N THR A 253 -30.49 16.83 -48.49
CA THR A 253 -30.80 18.24 -48.18
C THR A 253 -30.83 19.07 -49.46
N ALA A 254 -29.84 18.92 -50.34
CA ALA A 254 -29.80 19.59 -51.63
C ALA A 254 -31.00 19.21 -52.52
N PHE A 255 -31.36 17.92 -52.55
CA PHE A 255 -32.53 17.44 -53.29
C PHE A 255 -33.85 18.03 -52.76
N LEU A 256 -34.01 18.13 -51.44
CA LEU A 256 -35.18 18.76 -50.82
C LEU A 256 -35.26 20.25 -51.13
N LEU A 257 -34.14 20.95 -51.18
CA LEU A 257 -34.07 22.38 -51.54
C LEU A 257 -34.34 22.65 -53.03
N MET A 258 -34.04 21.69 -53.91
CA MET A 258 -34.30 21.79 -55.36
C MET A 258 -35.74 21.40 -55.74
N LYS A 259 -36.56 20.92 -54.81
CA LYS A 259 -37.95 20.56 -55.09
C LYS A 259 -38.77 21.84 -55.35
N PRO A 260 -39.34 22.05 -56.55
CA PRO A 260 -40.04 23.28 -56.87
C PRO A 260 -41.24 23.46 -55.95
N ARG A 261 -41.32 24.64 -55.29
CA ARG A 261 -42.51 25.06 -54.55
C ARG A 261 -43.63 25.25 -55.58
N LYS A 262 -44.58 24.31 -55.58
CA LYS A 262 -45.87 24.47 -56.26
C LYS A 262 -46.73 25.45 -55.49
#